data_AF-A0A519QCN9-F1
#
_entry.id   AF-A0A519QCN9-F1
#
_cell.length_a   1.000
_cell.length_b   1.000
_cell.length_c   1.000
_cell.angle_alpha   90.00
_cell.angle_beta   90.00
_cell.angle_gamma   90.00
#
_symmetry.space_group_name_H-M   'P 1'
#
loop_
_entity.id
_entity.type
_entity.pdbx_description
1 polymer ?
#
loop_
_entity_poly.entity_id
_entity_poly.type
_entity_poly.pdbx_seq_one_letter_code
_entity_poly.pdbx_strand_id
1 'polypeptide(L)' 'GQEINANHIRPAFSGWVYATARPEALGRSTHVWSIRIEDEAAKLVCISRFTVAVIAKERG' A
#
# COMPACT_ATOMS: atom_id res chain seq x y z
N GLY A 1 4.90 -11.91 1.49
CA GLY A 1 4.03 -11.19 0.54
C GLY A 1 4.16 -11.86 -0.81
N GLN A 2 3.08 -11.96 -1.58
CA GLN A 2 3.16 -12.55 -2.92
C GLN A 2 3.87 -11.59 -3.89
N GLU A 3 3.55 -10.31 -3.79
CA GLU A 3 4.08 -9.29 -4.69
C GLU A 3 3.98 -7.91 -4.01
N ILE A 4 4.95 -7.04 -4.30
CA ILE A 4 4.90 -5.62 -3.97
C ILE A 4 5.58 -4.84 -5.08
N ASN A 5 4.94 -3.75 -5.50
CA ASN A 5 5.51 -2.78 -6.42
C ASN A 5 5.35 -1.36 -5.87
N ALA A 6 6.19 -0.47 -6.35
CA ALA A 6 6.12 0.95 -6.06
C ALA A 6 6.68 1.77 -7.22
N ASN A 7 6.04 2.88 -7.54
CA ASN A 7 6.52 3.86 -8.51
C ASN A 7 6.70 5.21 -7.81
N HIS A 8 7.94 5.68 -7.76
CA HIS A 8 8.29 7.00 -7.27
C HIS A 8 7.98 8.03 -8.36
N ILE A 9 6.97 8.86 -8.12
CA ILE A 9 6.46 9.83 -9.10
C ILE A 9 7.19 11.17 -8.96
N ARG A 10 7.48 11.57 -7.71
CA ARG A 10 8.24 12.80 -7.43
C ARG A 10 9.06 12.65 -6.14
N PRO A 11 10.11 13.44 -5.98
CA PRO A 11 10.86 13.49 -4.72
C PRO A 11 10.06 14.21 -3.62
N ALA A 12 10.30 13.81 -2.38
CA ALA A 12 9.92 14.54 -1.16
C ALA A 12 11.20 14.84 -0.37
N PHE A 13 11.63 16.09 -0.35
CA PHE A 13 12.95 16.49 0.19
C PHE A 13 12.92 16.85 1.68
N SER A 14 11.76 17.25 2.20
CA SER A 14 11.58 17.68 3.59
C SER A 14 10.11 17.53 4.00
N GLY A 15 9.83 17.61 5.30
CA GLY A 15 8.50 17.38 5.86
C GLY A 15 8.11 15.90 5.91
N TRP A 16 6.82 15.63 6.03
CA TRP A 16 6.28 14.27 6.12
C TRP A 16 5.56 13.83 4.84
N VAL A 17 5.52 12.52 4.65
CA VAL A 17 4.64 11.86 3.69
C VAL A 17 3.65 10.97 4.42
N TYR A 18 2.43 10.89 3.90
CA TYR A 18 1.33 10.13 4.48
C TYR A 18 0.91 9.06 3.49
N ALA A 19 0.90 7.82 3.95
CA ALA A 19 0.51 6.66 3.16
C ALA A 19 -0.91 6.22 3.53
N THR A 20 -1.83 6.23 2.58
CA THR A 20 -3.19 5.71 2.74
C THR A 20 -3.35 4.43 1.95
N ALA A 21 -3.53 3.31 2.66
CA ALA A 21 -3.84 2.02 2.06
C ALA A 21 -5.34 1.88 1.81
N ARG A 22 -5.72 1.43 0.61
CA ARG A 22 -7.09 1.09 0.25
C ARG A 22 -7.15 -0.37 -0.22
N PRO A 23 -8.09 -1.17 0.29
CA PRO A 23 -8.27 -2.53 -0.19
C PRO A 23 -8.92 -2.50 -1.58
N GLU A 24 -8.31 -3.14 -2.55
CA GLU A 24 -8.88 -3.29 -3.90
C GLU A 24 -9.63 -4.62 -4.03
N ALA A 25 -9.13 -5.67 -3.38
CA ALA A 25 -9.79 -6.97 -3.30
C ALA A 25 -9.43 -7.69 -1.99
N LEU A 26 -10.42 -8.19 -1.27
CA LEU A 26 -10.26 -8.91 0.00
C LEU A 26 -10.78 -10.35 -0.11
N GLY A 27 -10.01 -11.20 -0.79
CA GLY A 27 -10.31 -12.63 -0.92
C GLY A 27 -9.95 -13.43 0.33
N ARG A 28 -10.48 -14.66 0.43
CA ARG A 28 -10.24 -15.56 1.58
C ARG A 28 -8.78 -15.94 1.78
N SER A 29 -8.01 -16.04 0.71
CA SER A 29 -6.59 -16.47 0.72
C SER A 29 -5.62 -15.39 0.24
N THR A 30 -6.11 -14.34 -0.42
CA THR A 30 -5.29 -13.26 -0.98
C THR A 30 -5.99 -11.92 -0.84
N HIS A 31 -5.25 -10.90 -0.39
CA HIS A 31 -5.68 -9.51 -0.48
C HIS A 31 -4.80 -8.72 -1.45
N VAL A 32 -5.43 -7.74 -2.09
CA VAL A 32 -4.78 -6.74 -2.94
C VAL A 32 -5.05 -5.36 -2.37
N TRP A 33 -4.00 -4.56 -2.24
CA TRP A 33 -4.07 -3.21 -1.70
C TRP A 33 -3.36 -2.22 -2.59
N SER A 34 -3.97 -1.05 -2.78
CA SER A 34 -3.28 0.13 -3.30
C SER A 34 -2.86 1.01 -2.12
N ILE A 35 -1.71 1.66 -2.24
CA ILE A 35 -1.22 2.64 -1.28
C ILE A 35 -0.90 3.91 -2.05
N ARG A 36 -1.59 5.00 -1.72
CA ARG A 36 -1.19 6.36 -2.16
C ARG A 36 -0.36 6.98 -1.07
N ILE A 37 0.83 7.46 -1.45
CA ILE A 37 1.74 8.17 -0.57
C ILE A 37 1.79 9.62 -1.05
N GLU A 38 1.34 10.55 -0.23
CA GLU A 38 1.17 11.97 -0.55
C GLU A 38 1.91 12.85 0.48
N ASP A 39 2.31 14.06 0.12
CA ASP A 39 2.85 15.02 1.10
C ASP A 39 1.74 15.78 1.84
N GLU A 40 2.13 16.70 2.71
CA GLU A 40 1.24 17.62 3.43
C GLU A 40 0.33 18.47 2.51
N ALA A 41 0.71 18.67 1.25
CA ALA A 41 -0.07 19.38 0.25
C ALA A 41 -0.93 18.44 -0.62
N ALA A 42 -1.11 17.17 -0.19
CA ALA A 42 -1.84 16.12 -0.90
C ALA A 42 -1.30 15.82 -2.32
N LYS A 43 -0.03 16.12 -2.59
CA LYS A 43 0.59 15.82 -3.89
C LYS A 43 1.14 14.39 -3.87
N LEU A 44 0.78 13.58 -4.86
CA LEU A 44 1.25 12.19 -4.99
C LEU A 44 2.78 12.13 -5.06
N VAL A 45 3.42 11.44 -4.12
CA VAL A 45 4.85 11.15 -4.04
C VAL A 45 5.16 9.80 -4.67
N CYS A 46 4.42 8.79 -4.23
CA CYS A 46 4.61 7.41 -4.65
C CYS A 46 3.24 6.71 -4.68
N ILE A 47 3.09 5.80 -5.62
CA ILE A 47 2.00 4.84 -5.63
C ILE A 47 2.59 3.43 -5.52
N SER A 48 2.02 2.63 -4.65
CA SER A 48 2.42 1.24 -4.45
C SER A 48 1.20 0.35 -4.49
N ARG A 49 1.38 -0.88 -4.97
CA ARG A 49 0.40 -1.94 -4.83
C ARG A 49 1.09 -3.15 -4.23
N PHE A 50 0.42 -3.83 -3.32
CA PHE A 50 0.91 -5.08 -2.78
C PHE A 50 -0.17 -6.15 -2.75
N THR A 51 0.27 -7.39 -2.87
CA THR A 51 -0.54 -8.59 -2.83
C THR A 51 -0.05 -9.47 -1.69
N VAL A 52 -0.92 -9.79 -0.72
CA VAL A 52 -0.58 -10.58 0.46
C VAL A 52 -1.43 -11.83 0.56
N ALA A 53 -0.82 -12.91 1.04
CA ALA A 53 -1.54 -14.10 1.43
C ALA A 53 -2.24 -13.88 2.78
N VAL A 54 -3.46 -14.39 2.90
CA VAL A 54 -4.24 -14.42 4.14
C VAL A 54 -4.07 -15.79 4.75
N ILE A 55 -3.44 -15.85 5.92
CA ILE A 55 -3.25 -17.09 6.67
C ILE A 55 -4.32 -17.13 7.74
N ALA A 56 -5.23 -18.11 7.65
CA ALA A 56 -6.22 -18.33 8.68
C ALA A 56 -5.51 -18.65 10.00
N LYS A 57 -5.88 -17.95 11.07
CA LYS A 57 -5.38 -18.29 12.40
C LYS A 57 -6.06 -19.59 12.82
N GLU A 58 -5.26 -20.62 13.09
CA GLU A 58 -5.78 -21.82 13.77
C GLU A 58 -6.35 -21.39 15.13
N ARG A 59 -7.60 -21.76 15.40
CA ARG A 59 -8.18 -21.62 16.72
C ARG A 59 -7.65 -22.79 17.54
N GLY A 60 -6.73 -22.52 18.45
CA GLY A 60 -6.30 -23.47 19.48
C GLY A 60 -7.42 -23.79 20.45
#